data_AF-A0A1Y1Q8R0-F1
#
_entry.id   AF-A0A1Y1Q8R0-F1
#
_cell.length_a   1.000
_cell.length_b   1.000
_cell.length_c   1.000
_cell.angle_alpha   90.00
_cell.angle_beta   90.00
_cell.angle_gamma   90.00
#
_symmetry.space_group_name_H-M   'P 1'
#
loop_
_entity.id
_entity.type
_entity.pdbx_description
1 polymer ?
#
loop_
_entity_poly.entity_id
_entity_poly.type
_entity_poly.pdbx_seq_one_letter_code
_entity_poly.pdbx_strand_id
1 'polypeptide(L)'
;MNNFQTIASKADGLSEDVQRFVVEATSSATRRAYRVDVQIFATWCEERGVLAIPATAMTIADFLASQAQEGISPSTLNRRIAAIRYAHEAAGYETPTTNKLVSITLKGIRRSNRVRTRKKAAATIDKLYQMIAHCNTKTLQGKRDKLILILGFAGAFRRSELVALTVADIQEVPDGLKVLIQKSKTDQEGAGHTIAILNGRLNVVGVLQDYLKTANLTEGSIFRPITKYGKIRKQTLTDRSIADIVKRYATAAGLNAEDFSAHSLRSGFITTAAEAGANLFKIMDISRHKSVQTVQGYVRNAELFKNHAGNSFL
;
A
#
# COMPACT_ATOMS: atom_id res chain seq x y z
N MET A 1 19.87 16.98 15.69
CA MET A 1 19.24 16.23 16.81
C MET A 1 17.89 15.68 16.37
N ASN A 2 17.56 14.47 16.78
CA ASN A 2 16.49 13.65 16.21
C ASN A 2 15.14 14.05 16.81
N ASN A 3 14.29 14.80 16.09
CA ASN A 3 12.96 15.23 16.58
C ASN A 3 12.00 14.05 16.95
N PHE A 4 12.39 12.81 16.66
CA PHE A 4 11.68 11.60 17.14
C PHE A 4 12.11 11.13 18.53
N GLN A 5 13.31 11.50 19.01
CA GLN A 5 13.75 11.21 20.38
C GLN A 5 13.22 12.23 21.38
N THR A 6 12.75 13.39 20.93
CA THR A 6 12.20 14.45 21.81
C THR A 6 10.85 14.08 22.44
N ILE A 7 10.23 12.97 22.06
CA ILE A 7 9.09 12.38 22.80
C ILE A 7 9.53 11.88 24.18
N ALA A 8 10.79 11.45 24.30
CA ALA A 8 11.35 10.92 25.55
C ALA A 8 12.05 11.98 26.41
N SER A 9 12.26 13.21 25.90
CA SER A 9 13.11 14.20 26.58
C SER A 9 12.36 15.40 27.16
N LYS A 10 11.02 15.41 27.14
CA LYS A 10 10.20 16.44 27.82
C LYS A 10 8.97 15.89 28.54
N ALA A 11 9.01 14.61 28.90
CA ALA A 11 8.11 14.03 29.89
C ALA A 11 8.99 13.47 31.02
N ASP A 12 9.47 14.36 31.89
CA ASP A 12 10.12 13.93 33.13
C ASP A 12 9.14 13.00 33.88
N GLY A 13 9.53 11.74 34.05
CA GLY A 13 8.80 10.76 34.88
C GLY A 13 8.03 9.63 34.16
N LEU A 14 8.07 9.50 32.82
CA LEU A 14 7.46 8.33 32.15
C LEU A 14 8.36 7.09 32.23
N SER A 15 7.80 5.93 32.57
CA SER A 15 8.52 4.64 32.55
C SER A 15 8.95 4.27 31.12
N GLU A 16 10.01 3.47 31.01
CA GLU A 16 10.52 2.97 29.73
C GLU A 16 9.45 2.22 28.93
N ASP A 17 8.55 1.50 29.59
CA ASP A 17 7.44 0.79 28.96
C ASP A 17 6.42 1.74 28.32
N VAL A 18 6.09 2.86 28.98
CA VAL A 18 5.17 3.85 28.41
C VAL A 18 5.80 4.50 27.18
N GLN A 19 7.09 4.82 27.23
CA GLN A 19 7.81 5.35 26.08
C GLN A 19 7.83 4.35 24.90
N ARG A 20 8.04 3.05 25.17
CA ARG A 20 7.97 1.99 24.16
C ARG A 20 6.57 1.92 23.52
N PHE A 21 5.50 1.88 24.31
CA PHE A 21 4.14 1.77 23.78
C PHE A 21 3.68 3.00 22.99
N VAL A 22 4.07 4.21 23.40
CA VAL A 22 3.80 5.44 22.64
C VAL A 22 4.48 5.39 21.26
N VAL A 23 5.70 4.85 21.19
CA VAL A 23 6.43 4.68 19.94
C VAL A 23 5.83 3.58 19.04
N GLU A 24 5.28 2.53 19.64
CA GLU A 24 4.64 1.41 18.92
C GLU A 24 3.23 1.72 18.42
N ALA A 25 2.53 2.67 19.04
CA ALA A 25 1.19 3.12 18.61
C ALA A 25 1.14 3.64 17.17
N THR A 26 2.28 4.06 16.60
CA THR A 26 2.39 4.43 15.18
C THR A 26 3.32 3.51 14.39
N SER A 27 2.83 3.07 13.23
CA SER A 27 3.61 2.20 12.34
C SER A 27 4.95 2.82 11.95
N SER A 28 6.01 2.01 11.81
CA SER A 28 7.34 2.47 11.41
C SER A 28 7.34 3.22 10.06
N ALA A 29 6.43 2.83 9.15
CA ALA A 29 6.22 3.54 7.89
C ALA A 29 5.65 4.95 8.11
N THR A 30 4.65 5.10 8.99
CA THR A 30 4.08 6.40 9.35
C THR A 30 5.13 7.29 10.01
N ARG A 31 5.93 6.76 10.94
CA ARG A 31 7.01 7.51 11.61
C ARG A 31 8.05 8.03 10.62
N ARG A 32 8.53 7.20 9.70
CA ARG A 32 9.46 7.63 8.64
C ARG A 32 8.86 8.71 7.74
N ALA A 33 7.59 8.53 7.34
CA ALA A 33 6.84 9.51 6.56
C ALA A 33 6.74 10.86 7.28
N TYR A 34 6.36 10.86 8.55
CA TYR A 34 6.24 12.08 9.36
C TYR A 34 7.57 12.78 9.56
N ARG A 35 8.68 12.03 9.75
CA ARG A 35 10.02 12.63 9.84
C ARG A 35 10.37 13.47 8.63
N VAL A 36 10.15 12.92 7.44
CA VAL A 36 10.40 13.63 6.18
C VAL A 36 9.48 14.83 6.06
N ASP A 37 8.18 14.66 6.34
CA ASP A 37 7.20 15.74 6.20
C ASP A 37 7.48 16.91 7.17
N VAL A 38 7.88 16.63 8.41
CA VAL A 38 8.28 17.63 9.41
C VAL A 38 9.57 18.33 8.99
N GLN A 39 10.55 17.59 8.46
CA GLN A 39 11.80 18.20 7.98
C GLN A 39 11.54 19.21 6.86
N ILE A 40 10.67 18.86 5.91
CA ILE A 40 10.35 19.78 4.80
C ILE A 40 9.64 21.04 5.33
N PHE A 41 8.76 20.91 6.32
CA PHE A 41 8.13 22.06 6.95
C PHE A 41 9.15 22.92 7.71
N ALA A 42 10.05 22.31 8.47
CA ALA A 42 11.08 23.01 9.23
C ALA A 42 12.03 23.80 8.31
N THR A 43 12.49 23.19 7.21
CA THR A 43 13.32 23.88 6.21
C THR A 43 12.56 25.05 5.57
N TRP A 44 11.29 24.87 5.21
CA TRP A 44 10.47 25.95 4.65
C TRP A 44 10.30 27.12 5.63
N CYS A 45 10.17 26.83 6.93
CA CYS A 45 10.08 27.82 8.00
C CYS A 45 11.41 28.57 8.18
N GLU A 46 12.53 27.85 8.18
CA GLU A 46 13.89 28.40 8.30
C GLU A 46 14.18 29.39 7.17
N GLU A 47 13.87 29.04 5.92
CA GLU A 47 14.03 29.91 4.75
C GLU A 47 13.24 31.23 4.84
N ARG A 48 12.20 31.27 5.69
CA ARG A 48 11.30 32.43 5.86
C ARG A 48 11.47 33.13 7.20
N GLY A 49 12.43 32.69 8.03
CA GLY A 49 12.65 33.25 9.35
C GLY A 49 11.48 33.10 10.32
N VAL A 50 10.63 32.08 10.14
CA VAL A 50 9.47 31.80 11.01
C VAL A 50 9.71 30.54 11.84
N LEU A 51 9.05 30.44 13.00
CA LEU A 51 9.17 29.26 13.87
C LEU A 51 8.37 28.08 13.32
N ALA A 52 8.99 26.91 13.27
CA ALA A 52 8.33 25.66 12.90
C ALA A 52 7.53 25.04 14.06
N ILE A 53 8.03 25.16 15.30
CA ILE A 53 7.34 24.70 16.51
C ILE A 53 7.66 25.67 17.66
N PRO A 54 6.65 26.35 18.24
CA PRO A 54 5.26 26.36 17.81
C PRO A 54 5.08 27.22 16.54
N ALA A 55 4.41 26.65 15.53
CA ALA A 55 3.98 27.40 14.34
C ALA A 55 2.63 28.08 14.60
N THR A 56 2.34 29.14 13.84
CA THR A 56 1.01 29.74 13.82
C THR A 56 0.11 29.06 12.78
N ALA A 57 -1.21 29.25 12.89
CA ALA A 57 -2.14 28.81 11.86
C ALA A 57 -1.85 29.47 10.49
N MET A 58 -1.36 30.71 10.48
CA MET A 58 -0.96 31.42 9.27
C MET A 58 0.26 30.76 8.63
N THR A 59 1.29 30.47 9.40
CA THR A 59 2.50 29.77 8.94
C THR A 59 2.17 28.44 8.26
N ILE A 60 1.25 27.66 8.84
CA ILE A 60 0.80 26.40 8.22
C ILE A 60 -0.01 26.67 6.94
N ALA A 61 -0.90 27.65 6.94
CA ALA A 61 -1.69 27.99 5.75
C ALA A 61 -0.80 28.41 4.57
N ASP A 62 0.20 29.26 4.82
CA ASP A 62 1.18 29.71 3.82
C ASP A 62 2.02 28.55 3.29
N PHE A 63 2.48 27.67 4.17
CA PHE A 63 3.19 26.45 3.78
C PHE A 63 2.33 25.55 2.88
N LEU A 64 1.05 25.34 3.23
CA LEU A 64 0.14 24.54 2.41
C LEU A 64 -0.09 25.18 1.04
N ALA A 65 -0.22 26.51 0.99
CA ALA A 65 -0.38 27.25 -0.26
C ALA A 65 0.86 27.13 -1.15
N SER A 66 2.07 27.29 -0.61
CA SER A 66 3.31 27.17 -1.40
C SER A 66 3.50 25.75 -1.92
N GLN A 67 3.26 24.73 -1.09
CA GLN A 67 3.35 23.33 -1.52
C GLN A 67 2.30 22.99 -2.58
N ALA A 68 1.12 23.58 -2.53
CA ALA A 68 0.11 23.41 -3.57
C ALA A 68 0.52 24.06 -4.91
N GLN A 69 1.23 25.20 -4.87
CA GLN A 69 1.80 25.85 -6.06
C GLN A 69 2.92 25.00 -6.69
N GLU A 70 3.68 24.26 -5.88
CA GLU A 70 4.65 23.26 -6.32
C GLU A 70 3.99 21.95 -6.86
N GLY A 71 2.66 21.89 -6.93
CA GLY A 71 1.93 20.73 -7.45
C GLY A 71 1.81 19.56 -6.48
N ILE A 72 2.09 19.76 -5.19
CA ILE A 72 1.95 18.71 -4.17
C ILE A 72 0.47 18.34 -3.99
N SER A 73 0.18 17.04 -4.06
CA SER A 73 -1.20 16.54 -4.03
C SER A 73 -1.90 16.81 -2.67
N PRO A 74 -3.23 17.03 -2.66
CA PRO A 74 -3.98 17.24 -1.42
C PRO A 74 -3.85 16.11 -0.39
N SER A 75 -3.64 14.85 -0.82
CA SER A 75 -3.43 13.73 0.09
C SER A 75 -2.07 13.82 0.80
N THR A 76 -1.02 14.23 0.09
CA THR A 76 0.29 14.54 0.69
C THR A 76 0.18 15.71 1.66
N LEU A 77 -0.55 16.77 1.29
CA LEU A 77 -0.76 17.92 2.18
C LEU A 77 -1.46 17.53 3.49
N ASN A 78 -2.52 16.69 3.43
CA ASN A 78 -3.15 16.16 4.64
C ASN A 78 -2.18 15.37 5.53
N ARG A 79 -1.30 14.56 4.91
CA ARG A 79 -0.29 13.80 5.64
C ARG A 79 0.73 14.72 6.33
N ARG A 80 1.16 15.80 5.65
CA ARG A 80 2.02 16.83 6.23
C ARG A 80 1.35 17.55 7.39
N ILE A 81 0.07 17.91 7.29
CA ILE A 81 -0.71 18.49 8.41
C ILE A 81 -0.69 17.53 9.61
N ALA A 82 -0.95 16.25 9.40
CA ALA A 82 -0.92 15.25 10.47
C ALA A 82 0.48 15.11 11.09
N ALA A 83 1.54 15.16 10.28
CA ALA A 83 2.92 15.15 10.76
C ALA A 83 3.28 16.39 11.58
N ILE A 84 2.85 17.58 11.13
CA ILE A 84 3.04 18.85 11.86
C ILE A 84 2.28 18.82 13.18
N ARG A 85 1.03 18.34 13.17
CA ARG A 85 0.23 18.15 14.38
C ARG A 85 0.95 17.25 15.39
N TYR A 86 1.40 16.09 14.92
CA TYR A 86 2.15 15.15 15.76
C TYR A 86 3.42 15.79 16.34
N ALA A 87 4.14 16.59 15.57
CA ALA A 87 5.34 17.27 16.05
C ALA A 87 5.04 18.34 17.11
N HIS A 88 3.92 19.07 17.00
CA HIS A 88 3.49 20.04 18.02
C HIS A 88 3.09 19.33 19.31
N GLU A 89 2.24 18.29 19.21
CA GLU A 89 1.80 17.49 20.35
C GLU A 89 3.00 16.83 21.06
N ALA A 90 3.95 16.28 20.29
CA ALA A 90 5.19 15.69 20.82
C ALA A 90 6.11 16.71 21.51
N ALA A 91 6.04 17.99 21.13
CA ALA A 91 6.80 19.07 21.75
C ALA A 91 6.04 19.75 22.91
N GLY A 92 4.84 19.28 23.25
CA GLY A 92 4.02 19.82 24.33
C GLY A 92 3.24 21.11 23.98
N TYR A 93 3.08 21.42 22.69
CA TYR A 93 2.34 22.60 22.24
C TYR A 93 0.94 22.24 21.74
N GLU A 94 0.00 23.17 21.89
CA GLU A 94 -1.28 23.11 21.19
C GLU A 94 -1.07 23.11 19.68
N THR A 95 -1.93 22.37 18.97
CA THR A 95 -1.79 22.21 17.53
C THR A 95 -2.56 23.29 16.77
N PRO A 96 -1.89 24.15 15.97
CA PRO A 96 -2.55 25.13 15.12
C PRO A 96 -3.30 24.49 13.92
N THR A 97 -3.17 23.18 13.72
CA THR A 97 -3.71 22.47 12.55
C THR A 97 -5.23 22.33 12.54
N THR A 98 -5.87 22.44 13.71
CA THR A 98 -7.34 22.43 13.85
C THR A 98 -7.97 23.79 13.56
N ASN A 99 -7.17 24.84 13.39
CA ASN A 99 -7.65 26.18 13.11
C ASN A 99 -8.43 26.25 11.78
N LYS A 100 -9.51 27.04 11.76
CA LYS A 100 -10.39 27.22 10.60
C LYS A 100 -9.62 27.68 9.36
N LEU A 101 -8.60 28.53 9.50
CA LEU A 101 -7.77 29.00 8.39
C LEU A 101 -7.12 27.82 7.64
N VAL A 102 -6.48 26.90 8.36
CA VAL A 102 -5.82 25.72 7.78
C VAL A 102 -6.82 24.85 7.01
N SER A 103 -8.00 24.59 7.60
CA SER A 103 -9.04 23.79 6.95
C SER A 103 -9.63 24.46 5.70
N ILE A 104 -9.84 25.77 5.72
CA ILE A 104 -10.35 26.54 4.57
C ILE A 104 -9.30 26.59 3.45
N THR A 105 -8.03 26.84 3.77
CA THR A 105 -6.93 26.83 2.80
C THR A 105 -6.86 25.49 2.08
N LEU A 106 -6.90 24.38 2.82
CA LEU A 106 -6.91 23.05 2.23
C LEU A 106 -8.15 22.79 1.36
N LYS A 107 -9.32 23.27 1.78
CA LYS A 107 -10.55 23.21 0.98
C LYS A 107 -10.42 24.01 -0.32
N GLY A 108 -9.79 25.18 -0.28
CA GLY A 108 -9.45 26.01 -1.44
C GLY A 108 -8.53 25.27 -2.40
N ILE A 109 -7.41 24.74 -1.91
CA ILE A 109 -6.44 23.95 -2.68
C ILE A 109 -7.11 22.76 -3.37
N ARG A 110 -8.00 22.03 -2.67
CA ARG A 110 -8.74 20.90 -3.27
C ARG A 110 -9.67 21.33 -4.41
N ARG A 111 -10.20 22.56 -4.37
CA ARG A 111 -11.09 23.12 -5.40
C ARG A 111 -10.31 23.62 -6.63
N SER A 112 -9.15 24.24 -6.42
CA SER A 112 -8.29 24.75 -7.51
C SER A 112 -7.51 23.62 -8.19
N ASN A 113 -6.97 22.67 -7.42
CA ASN A 113 -6.18 21.55 -7.95
C ASN A 113 -7.06 20.36 -8.35
N ARG A 114 -8.05 20.57 -9.23
CA ARG A 114 -8.84 19.47 -9.86
C ARG A 114 -8.02 18.61 -10.84
N VAL A 115 -6.74 18.37 -10.55
CA VAL A 115 -5.96 17.36 -11.25
C VAL A 115 -6.56 16.00 -10.87
N ARG A 116 -7.29 15.40 -11.82
CA ARG A 116 -7.85 14.06 -11.66
C ARG A 116 -6.69 13.10 -11.41
N THR A 117 -6.51 12.66 -10.17
CA THR A 117 -5.46 11.68 -9.84
C THR A 117 -5.65 10.46 -10.73
N ARG A 118 -4.73 10.20 -11.67
CA ARG A 118 -4.76 8.98 -12.47
C ARG A 118 -4.58 7.80 -11.52
N LYS A 119 -5.66 7.04 -11.30
CA LYS A 119 -5.58 5.78 -10.57
C LYS A 119 -4.74 4.81 -11.40
N LYS A 120 -3.87 4.06 -10.73
CA LYS A 120 -3.12 2.98 -11.38
C LYS A 120 -4.12 1.99 -12.01
N ALA A 121 -3.82 1.52 -13.21
CA ALA A 121 -4.60 0.52 -13.91
C ALA A 121 -4.70 -0.75 -13.07
N ALA A 122 -5.88 -1.38 -13.13
CA ALA A 122 -6.10 -2.72 -12.61
C ALA A 122 -5.42 -3.74 -13.54
N ALA A 123 -4.62 -4.63 -12.96
CA ALA A 123 -4.09 -5.81 -13.64
C ALA A 123 -5.16 -6.90 -13.56
N THR A 124 -6.23 -6.75 -14.35
CA THR A 124 -7.31 -7.74 -14.48
C THR A 124 -6.76 -9.10 -14.90
N ILE A 125 -7.57 -10.15 -14.77
CA ILE A 125 -7.14 -11.52 -15.07
C ILE A 125 -6.53 -11.68 -16.47
N ASP A 126 -7.07 -11.01 -17.49
CA ASP A 126 -6.52 -11.08 -18.85
C ASP A 126 -5.12 -10.45 -18.95
N LYS A 127 -4.94 -9.27 -18.32
CA LYS A 127 -3.63 -8.62 -18.23
C LYS A 127 -2.66 -9.45 -17.42
N LEU A 128 -3.11 -10.09 -16.34
CA LEU A 128 -2.29 -11.01 -15.57
C LEU A 128 -1.79 -12.17 -16.44
N TYR A 129 -2.68 -12.79 -17.23
CA TYR A 129 -2.29 -13.86 -18.16
C TYR A 129 -1.23 -13.40 -19.16
N GLN A 130 -1.40 -12.21 -19.75
CA GLN A 130 -0.38 -11.60 -20.62
C GLN A 130 0.95 -11.41 -19.89
N MET A 131 0.93 -10.86 -18.67
CA MET A 131 2.14 -10.62 -17.87
C MET A 131 2.87 -11.92 -17.50
N ILE A 132 2.17 -12.95 -17.03
CA ILE A 132 2.80 -14.21 -16.60
C ILE A 132 3.32 -15.04 -17.77
N ALA A 133 2.81 -14.84 -18.99
CA ALA A 133 3.32 -15.49 -20.20
C ALA A 133 4.79 -15.11 -20.50
N HIS A 134 5.23 -13.93 -20.05
CA HIS A 134 6.61 -13.47 -20.20
C HIS A 134 7.54 -13.88 -19.04
N CYS A 135 7.03 -14.59 -18.03
CA CYS A 135 7.86 -15.13 -16.96
C CYS A 135 8.69 -16.32 -17.46
N ASN A 136 10.02 -16.17 -17.55
CA ASN A 136 10.90 -17.27 -17.90
C ASN A 136 11.01 -18.30 -16.75
N THR A 137 10.10 -19.27 -16.72
CA THR A 137 10.02 -20.31 -15.69
C THR A 137 11.15 -21.34 -15.77
N LYS A 138 12.06 -21.27 -16.75
CA LYS A 138 13.32 -22.03 -16.72
C LYS A 138 14.31 -21.48 -15.69
N THR A 139 14.12 -20.23 -15.25
CA THR A 139 14.96 -19.59 -14.24
C THR A 139 14.24 -19.54 -12.89
N LEU A 140 15.01 -19.64 -11.80
CA LEU A 140 14.47 -19.47 -10.45
C LEU A 140 13.80 -18.09 -10.25
N GLN A 141 14.39 -17.04 -10.84
CA GLN A 141 13.82 -15.69 -10.79
C GLN A 141 12.46 -15.63 -11.49
N GLY A 142 12.31 -16.22 -12.68
CA GLY A 142 11.04 -16.21 -13.39
C GLY A 142 9.96 -17.03 -12.68
N LYS A 143 10.32 -18.14 -12.03
CA LYS A 143 9.39 -18.89 -11.16
C LYS A 143 8.91 -18.04 -9.98
N ARG A 144 9.83 -17.37 -9.28
CA ARG A 144 9.52 -16.44 -8.17
C ARG A 144 8.59 -15.33 -8.64
N ASP A 145 8.95 -14.65 -9.73
CA ASP A 145 8.22 -13.49 -10.20
C ASP A 145 6.81 -13.89 -10.69
N LYS A 146 6.67 -15.04 -11.35
CA LYS A 146 5.36 -15.62 -11.70
C LYS A 146 4.51 -15.87 -10.47
N LEU A 147 5.08 -16.48 -9.43
CA LEU A 147 4.38 -16.74 -8.16
C LEU A 147 3.95 -15.43 -7.48
N ILE A 148 4.81 -14.39 -7.48
CA ILE A 148 4.47 -13.06 -6.94
C ILE A 148 3.25 -12.46 -7.65
N LEU A 149 3.22 -12.50 -8.98
CA LEU A 149 2.11 -11.96 -9.76
C LEU A 149 0.81 -12.73 -9.49
N ILE A 150 0.87 -14.06 -9.47
CA ILE A 150 -0.28 -14.93 -9.25
C ILE A 150 -0.81 -14.77 -7.82
N LEU A 151 0.02 -14.90 -6.79
CA LEU A 151 -0.43 -14.76 -5.40
C LEU A 151 -0.89 -13.33 -5.11
N GLY A 152 -0.16 -12.32 -5.60
CA GLY A 152 -0.53 -10.92 -5.43
C GLY A 152 -1.91 -10.58 -5.99
N PHE A 153 -2.29 -11.20 -7.11
CA PHE A 153 -3.64 -11.11 -7.66
C PHE A 153 -4.63 -11.98 -6.87
N ALA A 154 -4.39 -13.29 -6.77
CA ALA A 154 -5.37 -14.26 -6.28
C ALA A 154 -5.73 -14.06 -4.79
N GLY A 155 -4.77 -13.61 -3.97
CA GLY A 155 -5.02 -13.25 -2.56
C GLY A 155 -5.30 -11.75 -2.34
N ALA A 156 -5.40 -10.96 -3.42
CA ALA A 156 -5.60 -9.51 -3.39
C ALA A 156 -4.69 -8.79 -2.38
N PHE A 157 -3.43 -9.21 -2.23
CA PHE A 157 -2.56 -8.76 -1.15
C PHE A 157 -2.20 -7.27 -1.26
N ARG A 158 -2.00 -6.61 -0.11
CA ARG A 158 -1.19 -5.40 -0.10
C ARG A 158 0.27 -5.80 -0.30
N ARG A 159 1.06 -4.95 -0.96
CA ARG A 159 2.47 -5.24 -1.26
C ARG A 159 3.30 -5.67 -0.04
N SER A 160 3.05 -5.05 1.11
CA SER A 160 3.76 -5.34 2.36
C SER A 160 3.34 -6.67 2.99
N GLU A 161 2.10 -7.11 2.75
CA GLU A 161 1.61 -8.41 3.21
C GLU A 161 2.20 -9.50 2.33
N LEU A 162 2.15 -9.31 1.01
CA LEU A 162 2.70 -10.28 0.05
C LEU A 162 4.18 -10.56 0.31
N VAL A 163 4.97 -9.50 0.50
CA VAL A 163 6.41 -9.65 0.72
C VAL A 163 6.75 -10.26 2.09
N ALA A 164 5.84 -10.18 3.05
CA ALA A 164 6.03 -10.71 4.40
C ALA A 164 5.68 -12.20 4.51
N LEU A 165 5.07 -12.82 3.49
CA LEU A 165 4.68 -14.23 3.53
C LEU A 165 5.89 -15.14 3.74
N THR A 166 5.73 -16.05 4.69
CA THR A 166 6.67 -17.13 5.00
C THR A 166 6.10 -18.49 4.58
N VAL A 167 6.96 -19.50 4.48
CA VAL A 167 6.51 -20.87 4.14
C VAL A 167 5.49 -21.38 5.15
N ALA A 168 5.65 -21.04 6.44
CA ALA A 168 4.73 -21.45 7.51
C ALA A 168 3.35 -20.77 7.42
N ASP A 169 3.23 -19.65 6.70
CA ASP A 169 1.96 -18.95 6.53
C ASP A 169 1.05 -19.62 5.48
N ILE A 170 1.58 -20.55 4.68
CA ILE A 170 0.85 -21.18 3.58
C ILE A 170 0.59 -22.65 3.89
N GLN A 171 -0.68 -23.00 3.95
CA GLN A 171 -1.14 -24.37 4.05
C GLN A 171 -1.81 -24.78 2.74
N GLU A 172 -1.30 -25.83 2.09
CA GLU A 172 -1.97 -26.47 0.95
C GLU A 172 -3.19 -27.25 1.43
N VAL A 173 -4.30 -27.09 0.72
CA VAL A 173 -5.58 -27.78 0.96
C VAL A 173 -6.13 -28.26 -0.39
N PRO A 174 -7.08 -29.23 -0.42
CA PRO A 174 -7.55 -29.80 -1.68
C PRO A 174 -8.01 -28.78 -2.73
N ASP A 175 -8.68 -27.70 -2.30
CA ASP A 175 -9.20 -26.66 -3.20
C ASP A 175 -8.19 -25.56 -3.56
N GLY A 176 -7.01 -25.54 -2.92
CA GLY A 176 -6.00 -24.50 -3.10
C GLY A 176 -5.12 -24.26 -1.89
N LEU A 177 -5.08 -23.02 -1.41
CA LEU A 177 -4.24 -22.59 -0.30
C LEU A 177 -5.08 -21.91 0.79
N LYS A 178 -4.76 -22.16 2.05
CA LYS A 178 -5.06 -21.28 3.17
C LYS A 178 -3.82 -20.45 3.47
N VAL A 179 -3.94 -19.13 3.44
CA VAL A 179 -2.81 -18.22 3.69
C VAL A 179 -3.08 -17.35 4.89
N LEU A 180 -2.25 -17.48 5.92
CA LEU A 180 -2.26 -16.63 7.10
C LEU A 180 -1.55 -15.31 6.80
N ILE A 181 -2.23 -14.19 7.06
CA ILE A 181 -1.62 -12.87 6.99
C ILE A 181 -1.43 -12.40 8.42
N GLN A 182 -0.21 -12.56 8.95
CA GLN A 182 0.10 -12.26 10.35
C GLN A 182 -0.10 -10.80 10.72
N LYS A 183 0.18 -9.87 9.79
CA LYS A 183 0.05 -8.43 10.05
C LYS A 183 -0.40 -7.69 8.80
N SER A 184 -1.37 -6.80 8.97
CA SER A 184 -1.79 -5.87 7.91
C SER A 184 -1.80 -4.44 8.43
N LYS A 185 -1.75 -3.46 7.51
CA LYS A 185 -1.90 -2.04 7.88
C LYS A 185 -3.18 -1.76 8.68
N THR A 186 -4.21 -2.57 8.45
CA THR A 186 -5.55 -2.44 9.06
C THR A 186 -5.77 -3.36 10.26
N ASP A 187 -4.79 -4.20 10.57
CA ASP A 187 -4.76 -5.12 11.71
C ASP A 187 -3.61 -4.69 12.64
N GLN A 188 -3.89 -3.65 13.43
CA GLN A 188 -2.90 -3.06 14.33
C GLN A 188 -2.66 -3.91 15.57
N GLU A 189 -3.62 -4.78 15.92
CA GLU A 189 -3.58 -5.69 17.06
C GLU A 189 -2.97 -7.06 16.73
N GLY A 190 -2.82 -7.39 15.44
CA GLY A 190 -2.11 -8.59 15.00
C GLY A 190 -2.90 -9.88 15.22
N ALA A 191 -4.24 -9.80 15.18
CA ALA A 191 -5.09 -10.98 15.26
C ALA A 191 -4.83 -11.96 14.10
N GLY A 192 -4.24 -11.45 13.01
CA GLY A 192 -3.99 -12.21 11.80
C GLY A 192 -5.30 -12.41 11.02
N HIS A 193 -5.16 -12.72 9.73
CA HIS A 193 -6.31 -13.03 8.92
C HIS A 193 -5.98 -14.14 7.92
N THR A 194 -6.74 -15.22 7.96
CA THR A 194 -6.59 -16.33 7.02
C THR A 194 -7.50 -16.13 5.83
N ILE A 195 -6.94 -16.15 4.63
CA ILE A 195 -7.70 -16.15 3.37
C ILE A 195 -7.57 -17.48 2.65
N ALA A 196 -8.60 -17.84 1.88
CA ALA A 196 -8.53 -18.96 0.95
C ALA A 196 -8.15 -18.45 -0.45
N ILE A 197 -7.20 -19.11 -1.10
CA ILE A 197 -6.81 -18.87 -2.49
C ILE A 197 -7.07 -20.16 -3.28
N LEU A 198 -7.98 -20.11 -4.25
CA LEU A 198 -8.31 -21.28 -5.06
C LEU A 198 -7.15 -21.65 -5.99
N ASN A 199 -6.93 -22.96 -6.21
CA ASN A 199 -5.94 -23.42 -7.18
C ASN A 199 -6.29 -22.95 -8.60
N GLY A 200 -7.53 -23.26 -9.01
CA GLY A 200 -8.19 -22.75 -10.21
C GLY A 200 -7.37 -22.84 -11.51
N ARG A 201 -7.75 -22.02 -12.50
CA ARG A 201 -7.07 -21.95 -13.81
C ARG A 201 -5.64 -21.40 -13.73
N LEU A 202 -5.30 -20.68 -12.66
CA LEU A 202 -3.96 -20.15 -12.44
C LEU A 202 -2.98 -21.20 -11.92
N ASN A 203 -3.45 -22.40 -11.54
CA ASN A 203 -2.66 -23.48 -10.96
C ASN A 203 -1.76 -22.97 -9.80
N VAL A 204 -2.37 -22.23 -8.87
CA VAL A 204 -1.65 -21.53 -7.79
C VAL A 204 -0.78 -22.51 -6.98
N VAL A 205 -1.31 -23.69 -6.66
CA VAL A 205 -0.61 -24.72 -5.89
C VAL A 205 0.59 -25.25 -6.68
N GLY A 206 0.40 -25.61 -7.95
CA GLY A 206 1.50 -26.12 -8.78
C GLY A 206 2.61 -25.09 -8.99
N VAL A 207 2.26 -23.80 -9.16
CA VAL A 207 3.26 -22.72 -9.29
C VAL A 207 4.02 -22.50 -7.98
N LEU A 208 3.34 -22.59 -6.83
CA LEU A 208 3.97 -22.51 -5.51
C LEU A 208 4.95 -23.67 -5.31
N GLN A 209 4.50 -24.90 -5.51
CA GLN A 209 5.31 -26.11 -5.33
C GLN A 209 6.55 -26.11 -6.24
N ASP A 210 6.37 -25.74 -7.51
CA ASP A 210 7.48 -25.66 -8.47
C ASP A 210 8.55 -24.64 -8.02
N TYR A 211 8.12 -23.48 -7.52
CA TYR A 211 9.04 -22.48 -6.99
C TYR A 211 9.73 -22.97 -5.71
N LEU A 212 9.00 -23.42 -4.70
CA LEU A 212 9.57 -23.84 -3.41
C LEU A 212 10.56 -25.00 -3.58
N LYS A 213 10.22 -25.99 -4.41
CA LYS A 213 11.10 -27.12 -4.73
C LYS A 213 12.38 -26.66 -5.44
N THR A 214 12.27 -25.79 -6.45
CA THR A 214 13.44 -25.29 -7.19
C THR A 214 14.32 -24.39 -6.32
N ALA A 215 13.70 -23.64 -5.40
CA ALA A 215 14.39 -22.75 -4.48
C ALA A 215 15.01 -23.48 -3.27
N ASN A 216 14.65 -24.75 -3.05
CA ASN A 216 14.93 -25.52 -1.84
C ASN A 216 14.54 -24.74 -0.56
N LEU A 217 13.36 -24.12 -0.58
CA LEU A 217 12.84 -23.33 0.54
C LEU A 217 11.85 -24.15 1.36
N THR A 218 12.24 -24.47 2.59
CA THR A 218 11.40 -25.20 3.56
C THR A 218 10.90 -24.29 4.69
N GLU A 219 11.54 -23.15 4.92
CA GLU A 219 11.21 -22.23 6.02
C GLU A 219 11.50 -20.76 5.69
N GLY A 220 11.03 -19.85 6.55
CA GLY A 220 11.27 -18.42 6.46
C GLY A 220 10.55 -17.75 5.28
N SER A 221 11.02 -16.57 4.88
CA SER A 221 10.37 -15.79 3.81
C SER A 221 10.39 -16.52 2.47
N ILE A 222 9.23 -16.55 1.80
CA ILE A 222 9.05 -17.14 0.47
C ILE A 222 9.74 -16.26 -0.58
N PHE A 223 9.64 -14.94 -0.44
CA PHE A 223 10.10 -14.01 -1.46
C PHE A 223 11.44 -13.38 -1.11
N ARG A 224 12.51 -13.99 -1.61
CA ARG A 224 13.89 -13.55 -1.39
C ARG A 224 14.51 -12.94 -2.66
N PRO A 225 15.44 -11.96 -2.54
CA PRO A 225 16.22 -11.49 -3.67
C PRO A 225 17.04 -12.64 -4.29
N ILE A 226 17.12 -12.66 -5.61
CA ILE A 226 17.88 -13.63 -6.39
C ILE A 226 18.90 -12.83 -7.20
N THR A 227 20.17 -13.22 -7.12
CA THR A 227 21.25 -12.58 -7.88
C THR A 227 21.18 -12.99 -9.36
N LYS A 228 21.88 -12.27 -10.24
CA LYS A 228 21.98 -12.61 -11.67
C LYS A 228 22.50 -14.04 -11.94
N TYR A 229 23.25 -14.61 -11.00
CA TYR A 229 23.79 -15.97 -11.06
C TYR A 229 22.85 -17.01 -10.42
N GLY A 230 21.61 -16.66 -10.10
CA GLY A 230 20.62 -17.58 -9.53
C GLY A 230 20.76 -17.82 -8.02
N LYS A 231 21.74 -17.24 -7.33
CA LYS A 231 21.89 -17.40 -5.87
C LYS A 231 20.80 -16.63 -5.10
N ILE A 232 20.14 -17.32 -4.18
CA ILE A 232 19.15 -16.75 -3.24
C ILE A 232 19.87 -16.03 -2.10
N ARG A 233 19.41 -14.82 -1.75
CA ARG A 233 19.89 -14.10 -0.58
C ARG A 233 19.05 -14.40 0.66
N LYS A 234 19.61 -14.20 1.87
CA LYS A 234 18.90 -14.43 3.15
C LYS A 234 17.82 -13.38 3.44
N GLN A 235 17.97 -12.16 2.91
CA GLN A 235 17.02 -11.09 3.16
C GLN A 235 15.68 -11.35 2.47
N THR A 236 14.63 -10.71 2.99
CA THR A 236 13.32 -10.66 2.34
C THR A 236 13.35 -9.59 1.23
N LEU A 237 12.55 -9.77 0.18
CA LEU A 237 12.35 -8.73 -0.83
C LEU A 237 11.82 -7.44 -0.18
N THR A 238 12.06 -6.31 -0.84
CA THR A 238 11.46 -5.05 -0.42
C THR A 238 10.08 -4.89 -1.04
N ASP A 239 9.22 -4.09 -0.41
CA ASP A 239 7.91 -3.74 -0.95
C ASP A 239 8.00 -3.01 -2.31
N ARG A 240 9.09 -2.25 -2.53
CA ARG A 240 9.42 -1.62 -3.81
C ARG A 240 9.71 -2.66 -4.90
N SER A 241 10.43 -3.73 -4.56
CA SER A 241 10.76 -4.80 -5.52
C SER A 241 9.52 -5.43 -6.14
N ILE A 242 8.42 -5.56 -5.40
CA ILE A 242 7.14 -6.05 -5.94
C ILE A 242 6.59 -5.10 -7.02
N ALA A 243 6.66 -3.79 -6.79
CA ALA A 243 6.21 -2.81 -7.78
C ALA A 243 7.07 -2.86 -9.05
N ASP A 244 8.39 -3.01 -8.90
CA ASP A 244 9.31 -3.11 -10.03
C ASP A 244 9.08 -4.40 -10.84
N ILE A 245 8.78 -5.52 -10.18
CA ILE A 245 8.40 -6.78 -10.84
C ILE A 245 7.10 -6.59 -11.63
N VAL A 246 6.05 -6.02 -11.03
CA VAL A 246 4.78 -5.76 -11.73
C VAL A 246 5.01 -4.87 -12.95
N LYS A 247 5.78 -3.78 -12.82
CA LYS A 247 6.10 -2.88 -13.94
C LYS A 247 6.89 -3.61 -15.04
N ARG A 248 7.90 -4.41 -14.68
CA ARG A 248 8.69 -5.21 -15.63
C ARG A 248 7.80 -6.10 -16.50
N TYR A 249 6.89 -6.85 -15.88
CA TYR A 249 6.03 -7.77 -16.63
C TYR A 249 4.89 -7.06 -17.35
N ALA A 250 4.44 -5.91 -16.86
CA ALA A 250 3.53 -5.05 -17.61
C ALA A 250 4.20 -4.55 -18.91
N THR A 251 5.43 -4.05 -18.84
CA THR A 251 6.20 -3.65 -20.03
C THR A 251 6.42 -4.82 -20.98
N ALA A 252 6.80 -5.99 -20.46
CA ALA A 252 7.01 -7.18 -21.29
C ALA A 252 5.73 -7.60 -22.04
N ALA A 253 4.56 -7.40 -21.43
CA ALA A 253 3.25 -7.62 -22.04
C ALA A 253 2.77 -6.49 -22.97
N GLY A 254 3.61 -5.49 -23.27
CA GLY A 254 3.23 -4.35 -24.11
C GLY A 254 2.34 -3.32 -23.42
N LEU A 255 2.19 -3.38 -22.09
CA LEU A 255 1.41 -2.44 -21.30
C LEU A 255 2.29 -1.28 -20.83
N ASN A 256 1.70 -0.09 -20.67
CA ASN A 256 2.40 1.07 -20.15
C ASN A 256 2.69 0.91 -18.65
N ALA A 257 3.95 0.66 -18.28
CA ALA A 257 4.37 0.45 -16.89
C ALA A 257 4.03 1.62 -15.95
N GLU A 258 3.91 2.85 -16.45
CA GLU A 258 3.54 3.98 -15.58
C GLU A 258 2.09 3.95 -15.11
N ASP A 259 1.25 3.13 -15.72
CA ASP A 259 -0.10 2.89 -15.24
C ASP A 259 -0.14 1.79 -14.16
N PHE A 260 0.95 1.04 -13.95
CA PHE A 260 0.97 -0.09 -13.01
C PHE A 260 1.77 0.20 -11.73
N SER A 261 1.41 -0.54 -10.68
CA SER A 261 2.10 -0.55 -9.39
C SER A 261 1.83 -1.88 -8.69
N ALA A 262 2.46 -2.15 -7.55
CA ALA A 262 2.13 -3.32 -6.74
C ALA A 262 0.63 -3.40 -6.36
N HIS A 263 -0.07 -2.27 -6.28
CA HIS A 263 -1.51 -2.25 -5.98
C HIS A 263 -2.38 -2.70 -7.16
N SER A 264 -1.83 -2.70 -8.38
CA SER A 264 -2.55 -3.09 -9.60
C SER A 264 -3.03 -4.54 -9.58
N LEU A 265 -2.31 -5.45 -8.91
CA LEU A 265 -2.73 -6.84 -8.75
C LEU A 265 -3.99 -6.95 -7.87
N ARG A 266 -3.97 -6.24 -6.74
CA ARG A 266 -5.10 -6.19 -5.81
C ARG A 266 -6.34 -5.54 -6.42
N SER A 267 -6.19 -4.39 -7.06
CA SER A 267 -7.30 -3.77 -7.79
C SER A 267 -7.74 -4.62 -8.98
N GLY A 268 -6.80 -5.33 -9.63
CA GLY A 268 -7.04 -6.34 -10.65
C GLY A 268 -8.04 -7.40 -10.21
N PHE A 269 -7.78 -8.06 -9.07
CA PHE A 269 -8.68 -9.07 -8.52
C PHE A 269 -10.07 -8.51 -8.25
N ILE A 270 -10.16 -7.34 -7.60
CA ILE A 270 -11.44 -6.73 -7.23
C ILE A 270 -12.24 -6.37 -8.48
N THR A 271 -11.59 -5.78 -9.49
CA THR A 271 -12.21 -5.47 -10.78
C THR A 271 -12.70 -6.74 -11.47
N THR A 272 -11.85 -7.76 -11.60
CA THR A 272 -12.23 -9.03 -12.25
C THR A 272 -13.37 -9.73 -11.51
N ALA A 273 -13.34 -9.77 -10.19
CA ALA A 273 -14.41 -10.40 -9.41
C ALA A 273 -15.73 -9.63 -9.56
N ALA A 274 -15.69 -8.30 -9.57
CA ALA A 274 -16.86 -7.47 -9.82
C ALA A 274 -17.40 -7.66 -11.24
N GLU A 275 -16.53 -7.70 -12.25
CA GLU A 275 -16.90 -7.99 -13.65
C GLU A 275 -17.51 -9.38 -13.81
N ALA A 276 -17.07 -10.36 -13.02
CA ALA A 276 -17.65 -11.70 -12.96
C ALA A 276 -18.95 -11.79 -12.14
N GLY A 277 -19.45 -10.68 -11.58
CA GLY A 277 -20.68 -10.65 -10.79
C GLY A 277 -20.53 -11.27 -9.40
N ALA A 278 -19.31 -11.38 -8.87
CA ALA A 278 -19.10 -11.94 -7.53
C ALA A 278 -19.74 -11.05 -6.45
N ASN A 279 -20.24 -11.70 -5.40
CA ASN A 279 -20.86 -11.00 -4.27
C ASN A 279 -19.87 -10.03 -3.60
N LEU A 280 -20.33 -8.80 -3.34
CA LEU A 280 -19.55 -7.72 -2.75
C LEU A 280 -18.86 -8.12 -1.43
N PHE A 281 -19.55 -8.82 -0.54
CA PHE A 281 -19.00 -9.25 0.74
C PHE A 281 -17.90 -10.30 0.54
N LYS A 282 -18.05 -11.22 -0.42
CA LYS A 282 -16.98 -12.19 -0.77
C LYS A 282 -15.75 -11.51 -1.35
N ILE A 283 -15.93 -10.46 -2.16
CA ILE A 283 -14.80 -9.63 -2.63
C ILE A 283 -14.12 -8.95 -1.44
N MET A 284 -14.89 -8.46 -0.46
CA MET A 284 -14.38 -7.84 0.76
C MET A 284 -13.66 -8.83 1.68
N ASP A 285 -14.10 -10.08 1.79
CA ASP A 285 -13.45 -11.12 2.60
C ASP A 285 -12.02 -11.36 2.11
N ILE A 286 -11.83 -11.59 0.80
CA ILE A 286 -10.50 -11.83 0.22
C ILE A 286 -9.64 -10.55 0.23
N SER A 287 -10.23 -9.44 -0.24
CA SER A 287 -9.49 -8.19 -0.31
C SER A 287 -9.30 -7.56 1.07
N ARG A 288 -10.03 -7.92 2.12
CA ARG A 288 -9.90 -7.33 3.47
C ARG A 288 -10.06 -5.81 3.45
N HIS A 289 -11.02 -5.32 2.68
CA HIS A 289 -11.46 -3.93 2.74
C HIS A 289 -12.44 -3.76 3.91
N LYS A 290 -12.18 -2.79 4.79
CA LYS A 290 -13.11 -2.47 5.89
C LYS A 290 -14.31 -1.64 5.44
N SER A 291 -14.15 -0.83 4.39
CA SER A 291 -15.18 0.07 3.89
C SER A 291 -15.80 -0.49 2.62
N VAL A 292 -17.12 -0.68 2.68
CA VAL A 292 -17.97 -1.06 1.53
C VAL A 292 -17.85 -0.04 0.40
N GLN A 293 -17.84 1.26 0.73
CA GLN A 293 -17.77 2.35 -0.24
C GLN A 293 -16.52 2.27 -1.13
N THR A 294 -15.41 1.76 -0.59
CA THR A 294 -14.16 1.59 -1.35
C THR A 294 -14.31 0.54 -2.46
N VAL A 295 -14.99 -0.57 -2.17
CA VAL A 295 -15.18 -1.67 -3.13
C VAL A 295 -16.35 -1.39 -4.07
N GLN A 296 -17.39 -0.72 -3.59
CA GLN A 296 -18.58 -0.36 -4.38
C GLN A 296 -18.23 0.46 -5.65
N GLY A 297 -17.16 1.26 -5.62
CA GLY A 297 -16.69 1.97 -6.80
C GLY A 297 -16.22 1.05 -7.94
N TYR A 298 -15.69 -0.13 -7.61
CA TYR A 298 -15.29 -1.13 -8.60
C TYR A 298 -16.51 -1.84 -9.19
N VAL A 299 -17.47 -2.23 -8.33
CA VAL A 299 -18.72 -2.88 -8.76
C VAL A 299 -19.54 -1.97 -9.66
N ARG A 300 -19.75 -0.71 -9.26
CA ARG A 300 -20.45 0.28 -10.09
C ARG A 300 -19.84 0.45 -11.47
N ASN A 301 -18.51 0.46 -11.56
CA ASN A 301 -17.82 0.56 -12.85
C ASN A 301 -18.00 -0.69 -13.71
N ALA A 302 -17.98 -1.88 -13.11
CA ALA A 302 -18.23 -3.14 -13.82
C ALA A 302 -19.68 -3.26 -14.33
N GLU A 303 -20.62 -2.61 -13.64
CA GLU A 303 -22.04 -2.58 -13.99
C GLU A 303 -22.44 -1.40 -14.90
N LEU A 304 -21.52 -0.50 -15.26
CA LEU A 304 -21.84 0.72 -16.04
C LEU A 304 -22.68 0.45 -17.30
N PHE A 305 -22.43 -0.68 -17.98
CA PHE A 305 -23.17 -1.10 -19.18
C PHE A 305 -24.00 -2.37 -18.95
N LYS A 306 -23.83 -3.07 -17.82
CA LYS A 306 -24.58 -4.29 -17.52
C LYS A 306 -25.89 -3.90 -16.84
N ASN A 307 -27.01 -4.42 -17.33
CA ASN A 307 -28.34 -4.05 -16.84
C ASN A 307 -28.57 -2.52 -16.89
N HIS A 308 -27.97 -1.86 -17.89
CA HIS A 308 -28.11 -0.41 -18.05
C HIS A 308 -29.59 -0.06 -18.17
N ALA A 309 -30.03 1.01 -17.49
CA ALA A 309 -31.45 1.39 -17.46
C ALA A 309 -32.03 1.62 -18.86
N GLY A 310 -31.20 2.00 -19.83
CA GLY A 310 -31.57 2.14 -21.24
C GLY A 310 -31.55 0.86 -22.07
N ASN A 311 -31.17 -0.30 -21.53
CA ASN A 311 -31.01 -1.53 -22.31
C ASN A 311 -32.30 -2.02 -23.00
N SER A 312 -33.46 -1.53 -22.58
CA SER A 312 -34.76 -1.84 -23.18
C SER A 312 -35.26 -0.78 -24.18
N PHE A 313 -34.61 0.37 -24.31
CA PHE A 313 -35.12 1.49 -25.12
C PHE A 313 -34.05 2.39 -25.79
N LEU A 314 -32.77 2.16 -25.56
CA LEU A 314 -31.64 2.67 -26.36
C LEU A 314 -31.22 1.58 -27.35
#